data_AF-A0A5J4Y9F0-F1
#
_entry.id   AF-A0A5J4Y9F0-F1
#
_cell.length_a   1.000
_cell.length_b   1.000
_cell.length_c   1.000
_cell.angle_alpha   90.00
_cell.angle_beta   90.00
_cell.angle_gamma   90.00
#
_symmetry.space_group_name_H-M   'P 1'
#
loop_
_entity.id
_entity.type
_entity.pdbx_description
1 polymer ?
#
loop_
_entity_poly.entity_id
_entity_poly.type
_entity_poly.pdbx_seq_one_letter_code
_entity_poly.pdbx_strand_id
1 'polypeptide(L)'
;MDKTYEQYMDLACSVSGSCPADFAKGENPDLSLDSEPSGLEAAARSRSHDLGMSEPSNKRLSAAERKLQSNRQAQKRFRQRQKERSHTAEAKLLETTAQLEELQVRQRQLEARNLLLEKVARLNKQTVLREAHEPVPLPWEGDAMWQAKLSEGGKTLVLTVWSDKTQLLTVEQASQLTLPEFGRLWKEYVQKLGACLLDAREDDDGPSTANMNKWAAEATSLMVCMALRNPWAVRAFNAAVDASSSPGKICAGQWKSSHLLAVVSYTPEQVKDLMHLRLLFYSRIGQLCRERKALLRHMADEQDVGANIGLDDVSVRLSEVSDLAEQLRANGADEYRTYMQFSSAFSRGLHTSRQLAVIIVHTHPWVPCKHHLLEELARQQQQAPVAQILESAETDSIEHSADWEEIVTYLQTITPENLHEYIPLGRSQSPGPLASSPDLDDADLGLAEEILSVLS
;
A
#
# COMPACT_ATOMS: atom_id res chain seq x y z
N MET A 1 11.29 10.07 2.38
CA MET A 1 10.02 9.70 1.74
C MET A 1 9.98 8.19 1.59
N ASP A 2 8.87 7.57 1.97
CA ASP A 2 8.73 6.11 2.09
C ASP A 2 8.59 5.45 0.71
N LYS A 3 9.40 4.41 0.46
CA LYS A 3 9.38 3.54 -0.75
C LYS A 3 8.01 2.90 -1.03
N THR A 4 7.07 2.98 -0.10
CA THR A 4 5.72 2.42 -0.18
C THR A 4 4.70 3.36 -0.83
N TYR A 5 4.97 4.67 -0.93
CA TYR A 5 4.15 5.61 -1.73
C TYR A 5 4.44 5.44 -3.22
N GLU A 6 5.73 5.25 -3.57
CA GLU A 6 6.14 4.86 -4.93
C GLU A 6 5.48 3.55 -5.37
N GLN A 7 5.27 2.56 -4.51
CA GLN A 7 4.54 1.34 -4.88
C GLN A 7 3.04 1.52 -5.18
N TYR A 8 2.39 2.55 -4.62
CA TYR A 8 0.99 2.85 -4.97
C TYR A 8 0.91 3.47 -6.38
N MET A 9 1.92 4.26 -6.73
CA MET A 9 2.01 4.95 -8.01
C MET A 9 2.66 4.10 -9.09
N ASP A 10 3.58 3.20 -8.75
CA ASP A 10 4.09 2.19 -9.66
C ASP A 10 3.00 1.21 -10.05
N LEU A 11 1.97 0.92 -9.24
CA LEU A 11 0.83 0.14 -9.73
C LEU A 11 -0.09 0.92 -10.68
N ALA A 12 -0.22 2.24 -10.50
CA ALA A 12 -0.97 3.11 -11.40
C ALA A 12 -0.18 3.42 -12.69
N CYS A 13 1.16 3.42 -12.62
CA CYS A 13 2.08 3.65 -13.74
C CYS A 13 2.57 2.37 -14.43
N SER A 14 2.61 1.21 -13.75
CA SER A 14 3.03 -0.10 -14.31
C SER A 14 1.95 -0.78 -15.12
N VAL A 15 0.84 -0.10 -15.40
CA VAL A 15 -0.15 -0.52 -16.42
C VAL A 15 0.49 -0.50 -17.82
N SER A 16 1.70 0.03 -17.99
CA SER A 16 2.52 -0.03 -19.22
C SER A 16 3.42 -1.27 -19.34
N GLY A 17 3.01 -2.42 -18.79
CA GLY A 17 3.79 -3.66 -18.77
C GLY A 17 4.41 -4.05 -20.12
N SER A 18 5.65 -3.66 -20.33
CA SER A 18 6.60 -4.35 -21.20
C SER A 18 7.28 -5.43 -20.36
N CYS A 19 7.04 -6.68 -20.73
CA CYS A 19 7.81 -7.81 -20.21
C CYS A 19 9.30 -7.58 -20.52
N PRO A 20 10.22 -7.68 -19.54
CA PRO A 20 11.61 -7.91 -19.85
C PRO A 20 11.75 -9.37 -20.30
N ALA A 21 11.72 -9.58 -21.62
CA ALA A 21 12.45 -10.70 -22.20
C ALA A 21 13.93 -10.36 -22.06
N ASP A 22 14.63 -10.99 -21.10
CA ASP A 22 16.05 -11.34 -21.18
C ASP A 22 16.54 -11.88 -19.84
N PHE A 23 16.53 -13.20 -19.68
CA PHE A 23 17.44 -13.90 -18.77
C PHE A 23 17.60 -15.36 -19.21
N ALA A 24 18.39 -15.58 -20.26
CA ALA A 24 18.99 -16.89 -20.53
C ALA A 24 20.19 -16.75 -21.46
N LYS A 25 21.40 -16.79 -20.87
CA LYS A 25 22.65 -17.44 -21.34
C LYS A 25 23.88 -16.65 -20.89
N GLY A 26 24.28 -16.87 -19.65
CA GLY A 26 25.67 -16.71 -19.24
C GLY A 26 26.27 -18.12 -19.13
N GLU A 27 27.02 -18.53 -20.15
CA GLU A 27 27.80 -19.77 -20.14
C GLU A 27 29.04 -19.63 -19.25
N ASN A 28 29.44 -20.77 -18.66
CA ASN A 28 30.44 -20.96 -17.62
C ASN A 28 31.85 -20.43 -17.97
N PRO A 29 32.62 -19.94 -16.97
CA PRO A 29 34.06 -20.03 -17.00
C PRO A 29 34.53 -21.40 -16.50
N ASP A 30 35.22 -22.07 -17.42
CA ASP A 30 36.07 -23.24 -17.27
C ASP A 30 37.15 -23.01 -16.19
N LEU A 31 37.13 -23.82 -15.13
CA LEU A 31 38.24 -23.99 -14.19
C LEU A 31 38.38 -25.48 -13.84
N SER A 32 39.08 -26.17 -14.74
CA SER A 32 39.75 -27.43 -14.47
C SER A 32 40.95 -27.20 -13.53
N LEU A 33 40.91 -27.82 -12.36
CA LEU A 33 42.11 -28.08 -11.55
C LEU A 33 41.97 -29.48 -10.95
N ASP A 34 42.66 -30.39 -11.62
CA ASP A 34 42.89 -31.76 -11.18
C ASP A 34 43.51 -31.78 -9.78
N SER A 35 42.90 -32.54 -8.87
CA SER A 35 43.52 -32.96 -7.62
C SER A 35 43.33 -34.47 -7.49
N GLU A 36 44.47 -35.16 -7.54
CA GLU A 36 44.61 -36.61 -7.46
C GLU A 36 44.09 -37.23 -6.15
N PRO A 37 43.78 -38.55 -6.16
CA PRO A 37 43.04 -39.21 -5.10
C PRO A 37 43.96 -39.71 -3.98
N SER A 38 43.57 -39.46 -2.73
CA SER A 38 44.18 -40.11 -1.56
C SER A 38 43.35 -41.33 -1.17
N GLY A 39 44.03 -42.47 -1.20
CA GLY A 39 43.44 -43.81 -1.11
C GLY A 39 42.83 -44.15 0.24
N LEU A 40 41.69 -44.82 0.14
CA LEU A 40 41.13 -45.71 1.14
C LEU A 40 41.74 -47.11 1.01
N GLU A 41 41.57 -47.88 2.09
CA GLU A 41 41.77 -49.33 2.23
C GLU A 41 43.18 -49.79 2.66
N ALA A 42 43.30 -50.31 3.87
CA ALA A 42 42.90 -51.69 4.16
C ALA A 42 43.25 -52.06 5.61
N ALA A 43 42.20 -52.32 6.39
CA ALA A 43 42.31 -53.06 7.64
C ALA A 43 42.46 -54.55 7.30
N ALA A 44 43.55 -55.18 7.75
CA ALA A 44 43.68 -56.63 7.76
C ALA A 44 44.19 -57.10 9.13
N ARG A 45 43.27 -57.75 9.86
CA ARG A 45 43.50 -58.53 11.08
C ARG A 45 44.26 -59.81 10.73
N SER A 46 45.24 -60.20 11.55
CA SER A 46 45.70 -61.58 11.84
C SER A 46 47.15 -61.52 12.33
N ARG A 47 47.67 -62.36 13.21
CA ARG A 47 47.20 -63.47 14.03
C ARG A 47 48.30 -63.67 15.07
N SER A 48 47.87 -64.03 16.26
CA SER A 48 48.62 -64.75 17.28
C SER A 48 49.60 -65.81 16.72
N HIS A 49 50.86 -65.69 17.13
CA HIS A 49 51.86 -66.76 17.27
C HIS A 49 52.93 -66.17 18.20
N ASP A 50 52.81 -66.30 19.53
CA ASP A 50 53.22 -67.44 20.35
C ASP A 50 54.44 -68.22 19.83
N LEU A 51 55.35 -68.50 20.78
CA LEU A 51 56.65 -69.17 20.73
C LEU A 51 57.88 -68.26 20.68
N GLY A 52 58.67 -68.31 21.77
CA GLY A 52 60.12 -68.07 21.70
C GLY A 52 60.70 -67.19 22.77
N MET A 53 60.55 -67.58 24.04
CA MET A 53 61.50 -67.23 25.10
C MET A 53 62.93 -67.50 24.62
N SER A 54 63.66 -66.45 24.28
CA SER A 54 65.11 -66.45 24.17
C SER A 54 65.61 -65.18 24.82
N GLU A 55 66.22 -65.34 25.99
CA GLU A 55 66.85 -64.26 26.74
C GLU A 55 67.81 -63.49 25.82
N PRO A 56 67.69 -62.16 25.72
CA PRO A 56 68.64 -61.36 24.97
C PRO A 56 69.96 -61.37 25.76
N SER A 57 70.87 -62.23 25.32
CA SER A 57 72.30 -62.15 25.65
C SER A 57 72.71 -60.68 25.58
N ASN A 58 73.10 -60.17 26.75
CA ASN A 58 73.43 -58.77 27.03
C ASN A 58 74.76 -58.40 26.35
N LYS A 59 74.76 -58.40 25.02
CA LYS A 59 75.87 -57.93 24.19
C LYS A 59 76.00 -56.44 24.46
N ARG A 60 76.99 -56.08 25.28
CA ARG A 60 77.34 -54.69 25.58
C ARG A 60 77.58 -53.97 24.25
N LEU A 61 76.59 -53.21 23.82
CA LEU A 61 76.68 -52.33 22.66
C LEU A 61 77.94 -51.49 22.77
N SER A 62 78.71 -51.45 21.70
CA SER A 62 79.91 -50.64 21.54
C SER A 62 79.57 -49.17 21.86
N ALA A 63 80.52 -48.41 22.40
CA ALA A 63 80.31 -47.00 22.72
C ALA A 63 79.79 -46.19 21.51
N ALA A 64 80.17 -46.58 20.28
CA ALA A 64 79.68 -45.98 19.04
C ALA A 64 78.19 -46.28 18.79
N GLU A 65 77.73 -47.49 19.07
CA GLU A 65 76.32 -47.90 18.89
C GLU A 65 75.40 -47.19 19.89
N ARG A 66 75.86 -47.00 21.13
CA ARG A 66 75.12 -46.20 22.14
C ARG A 66 74.98 -44.74 21.72
N LYS A 67 76.03 -44.15 21.14
CA LYS A 67 76.00 -42.77 20.63
C LYS A 67 75.03 -42.64 19.45
N LEU A 68 75.04 -43.60 18.52
CA LEU A 68 74.10 -43.64 17.39
C LEU A 68 72.64 -43.80 17.87
N GLN A 69 72.39 -44.68 18.85
CA GLN A 69 71.06 -44.87 19.42
C GLN A 69 70.58 -43.61 20.15
N SER A 70 71.46 -42.95 20.91
CA SER A 70 71.16 -41.66 21.55
C SER A 70 70.84 -40.57 20.53
N ASN A 71 71.56 -40.50 19.41
CA ASN A 71 71.29 -39.52 18.36
C ASN A 71 69.93 -39.80 17.67
N ARG A 72 69.63 -41.07 17.36
CA ARG A 72 68.32 -41.48 16.84
C ARG A 72 67.18 -41.12 17.78
N GLN A 73 67.35 -41.33 19.10
CA GLN A 73 66.35 -40.93 20.10
C GLN A 73 66.20 -39.40 20.18
N ALA A 74 67.30 -38.66 20.14
CA ALA A 74 67.27 -37.19 20.13
C ALA A 74 66.55 -36.64 18.89
N GLN A 75 66.83 -37.18 17.69
CA GLN A 75 66.14 -36.81 16.45
C GLN A 75 64.65 -37.17 16.50
N LYS A 76 64.29 -38.34 17.02
CA LYS A 76 62.88 -38.72 17.23
C LYS A 76 62.17 -37.73 18.15
N ARG A 77 62.77 -37.37 19.29
CA ARG A 77 62.22 -36.37 20.21
C ARG A 77 62.10 -34.99 19.57
N PHE A 78 63.08 -34.59 18.77
CA PHE A 78 63.03 -33.31 18.04
C PHE A 78 61.86 -33.28 17.04
N ARG A 79 61.74 -34.32 16.19
CA ARG A 79 60.61 -34.44 15.24
C ARG A 79 59.27 -34.49 15.96
N GLN A 80 59.19 -35.18 17.10
CA GLN A 80 57.99 -35.24 17.91
C GLN A 80 57.61 -33.87 18.47
N ARG A 81 58.56 -33.11 19.05
CA ARG A 81 58.32 -31.74 19.52
C ARG A 81 57.91 -30.79 18.39
N GLN A 82 58.51 -30.94 17.21
CA GLN A 82 58.13 -30.15 16.04
C GLN A 82 56.70 -30.46 15.60
N LYS A 83 56.31 -31.74 15.60
CA LYS A 83 54.93 -32.18 15.32
C LYS A 83 53.95 -31.66 16.38
N GLU A 84 54.29 -31.76 17.65
CA GLU A 84 53.46 -31.22 18.76
C GLU A 84 53.29 -29.69 18.65
N ARG A 85 54.35 -28.95 18.26
CA ARG A 85 54.27 -27.51 18.00
C ARG A 85 53.37 -27.19 16.80
N SER A 86 53.48 -27.94 15.70
CA SER A 86 52.61 -27.78 14.53
C SER A 86 51.14 -28.00 14.91
N HIS A 87 50.84 -29.11 15.58
CA HIS A 87 49.48 -29.40 16.05
C HIS A 87 48.95 -28.36 17.04
N THR A 88 49.80 -27.87 17.94
CA THR A 88 49.39 -26.81 18.88
C THR A 88 49.11 -25.49 18.13
N ALA A 89 49.90 -25.16 17.11
CA ALA A 89 49.66 -23.98 16.29
C ALA A 89 48.40 -24.12 15.44
N GLU A 90 48.17 -25.28 14.81
CA GLU A 90 46.95 -25.61 14.06
C GLU A 90 45.71 -25.54 14.95
N ALA A 91 45.77 -26.11 16.17
CA ALA A 91 44.66 -26.06 17.13
C ALA A 91 44.33 -24.63 17.55
N LYS A 92 45.35 -23.81 17.83
CA LYS A 92 45.15 -22.37 18.12
C LYS A 92 44.58 -21.61 16.93
N LEU A 93 45.03 -21.93 15.71
CA LEU A 93 44.51 -21.30 14.50
C LEU A 93 43.02 -21.60 14.38
N LEU A 94 42.62 -22.88 14.42
CA LEU A 94 41.21 -23.30 14.38
C LEU A 94 40.37 -22.65 15.49
N GLU A 95 40.88 -22.59 16.72
CA GLU A 95 40.21 -21.92 17.83
C GLU A 95 40.01 -20.42 17.55
N THR A 96 41.03 -19.72 17.06
CA THR A 96 40.92 -18.30 16.71
C THR A 96 39.99 -18.05 15.52
N THR A 97 39.96 -18.94 14.52
CA THR A 97 39.03 -18.81 13.38
C THR A 97 37.58 -18.98 13.85
N ALA A 98 37.32 -19.96 14.72
CA ALA A 98 35.99 -20.17 15.29
C ALA A 98 35.52 -18.96 16.12
N GLN A 99 36.40 -18.38 16.94
CA GLN A 99 36.09 -17.14 17.68
C GLN A 99 35.79 -15.97 16.76
N LEU A 100 36.51 -15.85 15.63
CA LEU A 100 36.30 -14.79 14.65
C LEU A 100 34.95 -14.95 13.92
N GLU A 101 34.59 -16.17 13.53
CA GLU A 101 33.27 -16.46 12.95
C GLU A 101 32.13 -16.16 13.93
N GLU A 102 32.27 -16.54 15.20
CA GLU A 102 31.28 -16.23 16.25
C GLU A 102 31.10 -14.72 16.44
N LEU A 103 32.19 -13.95 16.47
CA LEU A 103 32.15 -12.50 16.56
C LEU A 103 31.50 -11.85 15.33
N GLN A 104 31.75 -12.36 14.12
CA GLN A 104 31.10 -11.87 12.91
C GLN A 104 29.59 -12.11 12.92
N VAL A 105 29.14 -13.29 13.38
CA VAL A 105 27.71 -13.58 13.53
C VAL A 105 27.08 -12.61 14.53
N ARG A 106 27.73 -12.38 15.67
CA ARG A 106 27.24 -11.45 16.70
C ARG A 106 27.19 -10.00 16.21
N GLN A 107 28.17 -9.56 15.43
CA GLN A 107 28.18 -8.23 14.82
C GLN A 107 26.97 -8.04 13.89
N ARG A 108 26.72 -9.00 12.98
CA ARG A 108 25.56 -8.94 12.06
C ARG A 108 24.24 -8.90 12.83
N GLN A 109 24.11 -9.65 13.92
CA GLN A 109 22.91 -9.62 14.77
C GLN A 109 22.71 -8.25 15.45
N LEU A 110 23.79 -7.61 15.93
CA LEU A 110 23.73 -6.28 16.52
C LEU A 110 23.39 -5.20 15.49
N GLU A 111 23.97 -5.28 14.28
CA GLU A 111 23.63 -4.38 13.17
C GLU A 111 22.16 -4.50 12.77
N ALA A 112 21.64 -5.73 12.65
CA ALA A 112 20.22 -5.97 12.37
C ALA A 112 19.31 -5.40 13.49
N ARG A 113 19.72 -5.54 14.76
CA ARG A 113 18.98 -4.98 15.90
C ARG A 113 19.01 -3.46 15.92
N ASN A 114 20.16 -2.84 15.67
CA ASN A 114 20.29 -1.38 15.59
C ASN A 114 19.44 -0.80 14.46
N LEU A 115 19.46 -1.44 13.28
CA LEU A 115 18.63 -1.04 12.16
C LEU A 115 17.12 -1.12 12.48
N LEU A 116 16.70 -2.11 13.26
CA LEU A 116 15.32 -2.22 13.72
C LEU A 116 14.97 -1.15 14.77
N LEU A 117 15.87 -0.87 15.72
CA LEU A 117 15.68 0.20 16.70
C LEU A 117 15.62 1.59 16.05
N GLU A 118 16.45 1.84 15.04
CA GLU A 118 16.39 3.08 14.25
C GLU A 118 15.05 3.22 13.52
N LYS A 119 14.52 2.14 12.94
CA LYS A 119 13.18 2.14 12.34
C LYS A 119 12.08 2.44 13.36
N VAL A 120 12.12 1.81 14.54
CA VAL A 120 11.15 2.07 15.63
C VAL A 120 11.25 3.50 16.14
N ALA A 121 12.47 4.03 16.31
CA ALA A 121 12.68 5.40 16.74
C ALA A 121 12.15 6.42 15.70
N ARG A 122 12.31 6.14 14.40
CA ARG A 122 11.71 6.96 13.33
C ARG A 122 10.19 6.93 13.39
N LEU A 123 9.58 5.75 13.53
CA LEU A 123 8.12 5.61 13.63
C LEU A 123 7.56 6.38 14.85
N ASN A 124 8.19 6.26 16.01
CA ASN A 124 7.76 6.96 17.23
C ASN A 124 7.91 8.49 17.09
N LYS A 125 8.99 8.99 16.48
CA LYS A 125 9.15 10.43 16.21
C LYS A 125 8.09 10.96 15.24
N GLN A 126 7.70 10.15 14.26
CA GLN A 126 6.66 10.50 13.30
C GLN A 126 5.27 10.58 13.95
N THR A 127 5.04 9.85 15.04
CA THR A 127 3.78 9.91 15.79
C THR A 127 3.66 11.22 16.59
N VAL A 128 4.76 11.68 17.22
CA VAL A 128 4.77 12.89 18.06
C VAL A 128 4.70 14.19 17.22
N LEU A 129 5.28 14.21 16.01
CA LEU A 129 5.20 15.38 15.12
C LEU A 129 3.82 15.56 14.47
N ARG A 130 2.89 14.63 14.65
CA ARG A 130 1.52 14.73 14.11
C ARG A 130 0.61 15.65 14.94
N GLU A 131 1.01 16.04 16.15
CA GLU A 131 0.14 16.75 17.11
C GLU A 131 0.15 18.29 16.97
N ALA A 132 0.99 18.89 16.12
CA ALA A 132 1.12 20.36 16.04
C ALA A 132 0.85 20.98 14.66
N HIS A 133 0.42 20.19 13.67
CA HIS A 133 -0.03 20.77 12.40
C HIS A 133 -1.47 21.24 12.56
N GLU A 134 -1.73 22.51 12.24
CA GLU A 134 -3.09 22.99 11.99
C GLU A 134 -3.80 21.96 11.11
N PRO A 135 -5.04 21.56 11.45
CA PRO A 135 -5.78 20.61 10.64
C PRO A 135 -5.92 21.23 9.26
N VAL A 136 -5.16 20.71 8.30
CA VAL A 136 -5.32 21.06 6.89
C VAL A 136 -6.81 20.88 6.61
N PRO A 137 -7.53 21.96 6.25
CA PRO A 137 -8.96 21.91 6.01
C PRO A 137 -9.24 20.72 5.13
N LEU A 138 -10.05 19.80 5.65
CA LEU A 138 -10.27 18.56 4.95
C LEU A 138 -10.91 18.94 3.62
N PRO A 139 -10.45 18.43 2.48
CA PRO A 139 -10.91 18.85 1.16
C PRO A 139 -12.41 18.80 0.88
N TRP A 140 -13.17 18.22 1.79
CA TRP A 140 -14.62 18.03 1.75
C TRP A 140 -15.35 18.80 2.87
N GLU A 141 -14.68 19.72 3.57
CA GLU A 141 -15.35 20.78 4.35
C GLU A 141 -16.11 21.68 3.39
N GLY A 142 -17.30 21.24 3.01
CA GLY A 142 -18.15 21.87 1.98
C GLY A 142 -18.93 20.85 1.14
N ASP A 143 -18.53 19.58 1.14
CA ASP A 143 -19.27 18.52 0.47
C ASP A 143 -20.52 18.17 1.30
N ALA A 144 -21.66 18.70 0.84
CA ALA A 144 -22.99 18.53 1.43
C ALA A 144 -23.39 17.05 1.63
N MET A 145 -22.73 16.16 0.89
CA MET A 145 -23.01 14.74 0.86
C MET A 145 -22.39 13.97 2.04
N TRP A 146 -21.54 14.63 2.84
CA TRP A 146 -21.19 14.15 4.17
C TRP A 146 -22.40 14.32 5.08
N GLN A 147 -23.36 13.38 4.98
CA GLN A 147 -24.47 13.15 5.92
C GLN A 147 -24.01 12.74 7.32
N ALA A 148 -22.80 13.12 7.68
CA ALA A 148 -22.47 13.19 9.05
C ALA A 148 -23.32 14.29 9.67
N LYS A 149 -24.39 13.91 10.38
CA LYS A 149 -25.05 14.82 11.29
C LYS A 149 -23.96 15.45 12.14
N LEU A 150 -23.87 16.78 12.11
CA LEU A 150 -23.02 17.49 13.05
C LEU A 150 -23.59 17.20 14.43
N SER A 151 -22.91 16.32 15.15
CA SER A 151 -23.14 16.10 16.57
C SER A 151 -22.18 16.99 17.36
N GLU A 152 -22.41 17.16 18.66
CA GLU A 152 -21.47 17.86 19.55
C GLU A 152 -20.05 17.26 19.49
N GLY A 153 -19.91 15.98 19.12
CA GLY A 153 -18.64 15.27 18.93
C GLY A 153 -18.09 15.32 17.49
N GLY A 154 -18.63 16.15 16.62
CA GLY A 154 -18.27 16.26 15.21
C GLY A 154 -19.12 15.39 14.29
N LYS A 155 -18.58 15.11 13.11
CA LYS A 155 -19.25 14.39 12.02
C LYS A 155 -19.48 12.90 12.38
N THR A 156 -20.74 12.44 12.43
CA THR A 156 -21.09 11.03 12.75
C THR A 156 -21.76 10.25 11.60
N LEU A 157 -21.25 9.08 11.27
CA LEU A 157 -21.90 8.06 10.45
C LEU A 157 -23.01 7.35 11.22
N VAL A 158 -24.15 7.14 10.56
CA VAL A 158 -25.23 6.29 11.04
C VAL A 158 -25.11 4.94 10.33
N LEU A 159 -24.82 3.87 11.07
CA LEU A 159 -24.77 2.51 10.53
C LEU A 159 -25.99 1.73 11.02
N THR A 160 -26.72 1.11 10.10
CA THR A 160 -27.91 0.31 10.39
C THR A 160 -27.83 -1.11 9.83
N VAL A 161 -26.61 -1.50 9.45
CA VAL A 161 -26.31 -2.85 8.95
C VAL A 161 -26.55 -3.95 9.99
N TRP A 162 -26.62 -3.63 11.28
CA TRP A 162 -27.01 -4.60 12.32
C TRP A 162 -28.52 -4.54 12.55
N SER A 163 -29.19 -5.69 12.41
CA SER A 163 -30.66 -5.81 12.28
C SER A 163 -31.49 -5.14 13.39
N ASP A 164 -30.90 -4.89 14.55
CA ASP A 164 -31.64 -4.39 15.73
C ASP A 164 -31.05 -3.10 16.34
N LYS A 165 -29.97 -2.55 15.75
CA LYS A 165 -29.23 -1.45 16.37
C LYS A 165 -28.73 -0.44 15.36
N THR A 166 -29.19 0.80 15.51
CA THR A 166 -28.55 1.97 14.91
C THR A 166 -27.27 2.27 15.68
N GLN A 167 -26.13 2.19 15.02
CA GLN A 167 -24.84 2.56 15.58
C GLN A 167 -24.42 3.92 15.04
N LEU A 168 -24.12 4.85 15.93
CA LEU A 168 -23.51 6.12 15.57
C LEU A 168 -21.99 5.99 15.74
N LEU A 169 -21.23 6.20 14.67
CA LEU A 169 -19.76 6.25 14.72
C LEU A 169 -19.30 7.64 14.30
N THR A 170 -18.46 8.30 15.08
CA THR A 170 -17.75 9.48 14.59
C THR A 170 -16.80 9.08 13.44
N VAL A 171 -16.45 10.01 12.55
CA VAL A 171 -15.43 9.76 11.51
C VAL A 171 -14.12 9.24 12.13
N GLU A 172 -13.75 9.77 13.30
CA GLU A 172 -12.59 9.33 14.06
C GLU A 172 -12.73 7.87 14.52
N GLN A 173 -13.85 7.51 15.14
CA GLN A 173 -14.12 6.12 15.55
C GLN A 173 -14.15 5.16 14.37
N ALA A 174 -14.77 5.54 13.25
CA ALA A 174 -14.77 4.74 12.04
C ALA A 174 -13.34 4.45 11.58
N SER A 175 -12.46 5.44 11.59
CA SER A 175 -11.06 5.27 11.16
C SER A 175 -10.18 4.41 12.05
N GLN A 176 -10.61 4.24 13.31
CA GLN A 176 -9.94 3.43 14.31
C GLN A 176 -10.41 1.97 14.29
N LEU A 177 -11.39 1.61 13.43
CA LEU A 177 -11.80 0.23 13.25
C LEU A 177 -10.61 -0.63 12.84
N THR A 178 -10.40 -1.71 13.58
CA THR A 178 -9.39 -2.72 13.23
C THR A 178 -9.78 -3.41 11.93
N LEU A 179 -8.78 -3.96 11.24
CA LEU A 179 -9.00 -4.69 9.99
C LEU A 179 -10.08 -5.80 10.11
N PRO A 180 -10.12 -6.63 11.17
CA PRO A 180 -11.20 -7.61 11.36
C PRO A 180 -12.57 -6.98 11.66
N GLU A 181 -12.65 -5.85 12.36
CA GLU A 181 -13.92 -5.15 12.60
C GLU A 181 -14.50 -4.58 11.32
N PHE A 182 -13.65 -3.91 10.54
CA PHE A 182 -14.02 -3.38 9.24
C PHE A 182 -14.45 -4.51 8.28
N GLY A 183 -13.69 -5.60 8.22
CA GLY A 183 -14.04 -6.76 7.39
C GLY A 183 -15.36 -7.43 7.78
N ARG A 184 -15.69 -7.48 9.07
CA ARG A 184 -17.01 -7.94 9.54
C ARG A 184 -18.13 -7.01 9.07
N LEU A 185 -17.99 -5.70 9.28
CA LEU A 185 -18.98 -4.71 8.82
C LEU A 185 -19.19 -4.77 7.31
N TRP A 186 -18.09 -4.82 6.53
CA TRP A 186 -18.15 -4.92 5.08
C TRP A 186 -18.89 -6.18 4.61
N LYS A 187 -18.61 -7.33 5.26
CA LYS A 187 -19.30 -8.59 4.97
C LYS A 187 -20.81 -8.52 5.24
N GLU A 188 -21.22 -7.87 6.34
CA GLU A 188 -22.64 -7.68 6.63
C GLU A 188 -23.33 -6.82 5.57
N TYR A 189 -22.69 -5.74 5.11
CA TYR A 189 -23.22 -4.94 4.00
C TYR A 189 -23.37 -5.76 2.73
N VAL A 190 -22.35 -6.55 2.37
CA VAL A 190 -22.41 -7.44 1.20
C VAL A 190 -23.58 -8.41 1.30
N GLN A 191 -23.80 -9.03 2.46
CA GLN A 191 -24.89 -9.99 2.66
C GLN A 191 -26.26 -9.32 2.55
N LYS A 192 -26.43 -8.17 3.19
CA LYS A 192 -27.68 -7.41 3.18
C LYS A 192 -28.02 -6.83 1.80
N LEU A 193 -27.03 -6.26 1.11
CA LEU A 193 -27.19 -5.80 -0.27
C LEU A 193 -27.50 -6.97 -1.21
N GLY A 194 -26.85 -8.13 -1.01
CA GLY A 194 -27.16 -9.34 -1.76
C GLY A 194 -28.60 -9.81 -1.58
N ALA A 195 -29.12 -9.79 -0.35
CA ALA A 195 -30.52 -10.12 -0.08
C ALA A 195 -31.47 -9.11 -0.76
N CYS A 196 -31.20 -7.81 -0.64
CA CYS A 196 -31.96 -6.77 -1.35
C CYS A 196 -31.98 -6.99 -2.86
N LEU A 197 -30.86 -7.36 -3.48
CA LEU A 197 -30.78 -7.61 -4.92
C LEU A 197 -31.60 -8.83 -5.37
N LEU A 198 -31.76 -9.84 -4.50
CA LEU A 198 -32.61 -11.01 -4.78
C LEU A 198 -34.11 -10.69 -4.62
N ASP A 199 -34.44 -9.83 -3.66
CA ASP A 199 -35.82 -9.45 -3.34
C ASP A 199 -36.35 -8.30 -4.19
N ALA A 200 -35.47 -7.42 -4.67
CA ALA A 200 -35.78 -6.34 -5.60
C ALA A 200 -36.17 -6.94 -6.96
N ARG A 201 -37.45 -7.30 -7.08
CA ARG A 201 -38.13 -7.57 -8.35
C ARG A 201 -38.15 -6.27 -9.18
N GLU A 202 -38.80 -6.28 -10.34
CA GLU A 202 -38.97 -5.08 -11.20
C GLU A 202 -39.74 -3.90 -10.53
N ASP A 203 -40.04 -3.99 -9.23
CA ASP A 203 -40.71 -2.95 -8.46
C ASP A 203 -39.66 -2.08 -7.74
N ASP A 204 -39.40 -0.90 -8.29
CA ASP A 204 -38.37 0.02 -7.80
C ASP A 204 -38.76 0.70 -6.47
N ASP A 205 -40.02 0.69 -6.06
CA ASP A 205 -40.51 1.42 -4.87
C ASP A 205 -40.68 0.55 -3.61
N GLY A 206 -40.21 -0.70 -3.65
CA GLY A 206 -40.34 -1.64 -2.54
C GLY A 206 -39.44 -1.33 -1.32
N PRO A 207 -39.76 -1.90 -0.14
CA PRO A 207 -38.93 -1.76 1.07
C PRO A 207 -37.51 -2.30 0.87
N SER A 208 -37.32 -3.29 0.00
CA SER A 208 -36.01 -3.82 -0.36
C SER A 208 -35.16 -2.79 -1.10
N THR A 209 -35.75 -1.97 -1.97
CA THR A 209 -35.06 -0.89 -2.68
C THR A 209 -34.69 0.24 -1.72
N ALA A 210 -35.60 0.65 -0.84
CA ALA A 210 -35.29 1.64 0.19
C ALA A 210 -34.12 1.20 1.11
N ASN A 211 -34.11 -0.07 1.52
CA ASN A 211 -33.01 -0.65 2.29
C ASN A 211 -31.70 -0.74 1.49
N MET A 212 -31.78 -1.09 0.20
CA MET A 212 -30.61 -1.11 -0.69
C MET A 212 -29.98 0.27 -0.82
N ASN A 213 -30.80 1.30 -1.08
CA ASN A 213 -30.37 2.69 -1.20
C ASN A 213 -29.64 3.15 0.07
N LYS A 214 -30.26 2.88 1.22
CA LYS A 214 -29.70 3.17 2.54
C LYS A 214 -28.36 2.48 2.76
N TRP A 215 -28.29 1.17 2.59
CA TRP A 215 -27.08 0.40 2.89
C TRP A 215 -25.95 0.63 1.89
N ALA A 216 -26.25 0.93 0.63
CA ALA A 216 -25.24 1.33 -0.36
C ALA A 216 -24.62 2.69 0.01
N ALA A 217 -25.44 3.65 0.45
CA ALA A 217 -24.98 4.94 0.96
C ALA A 217 -24.12 4.79 2.24
N GLU A 218 -24.57 3.97 3.19
CA GLU A 218 -23.81 3.68 4.42
C GLU A 218 -22.46 3.01 4.13
N ALA A 219 -22.44 1.99 3.26
CA ALA A 219 -21.22 1.25 2.89
C ALA A 219 -20.18 2.14 2.20
N THR A 220 -20.60 3.00 1.26
CA THR A 220 -19.67 3.95 0.62
C THR A 220 -19.19 5.01 1.60
N SER A 221 -20.05 5.52 2.48
CA SER A 221 -19.64 6.49 3.52
C SER A 221 -18.64 5.91 4.51
N LEU A 222 -18.81 4.65 4.91
CA LEU A 222 -17.85 3.93 5.73
C LEU A 222 -16.50 3.79 5.03
N MET A 223 -16.49 3.36 3.76
CA MET A 223 -15.27 3.25 2.95
C MET A 223 -14.52 4.58 2.83
N VAL A 224 -15.25 5.66 2.59
CA VAL A 224 -14.66 7.00 2.49
C VAL A 224 -14.08 7.42 3.85
N CYS A 225 -14.79 7.24 4.98
CA CYS A 225 -14.25 7.54 6.31
C CYS A 225 -12.94 6.80 6.61
N MET A 226 -12.91 5.50 6.29
CA MET A 226 -11.73 4.67 6.46
C MET A 226 -10.57 5.19 5.61
N ALA A 227 -10.82 5.48 4.34
CA ALA A 227 -9.80 5.96 3.42
C ALA A 227 -9.18 7.28 3.89
N LEU A 228 -9.99 8.19 4.44
CA LEU A 228 -9.60 9.55 4.83
C LEU A 228 -8.64 9.65 5.99
N ARG A 229 -8.92 8.89 7.04
CA ARG A 229 -8.17 8.97 8.29
C ARG A 229 -7.15 7.83 8.39
N ASN A 230 -7.40 6.72 7.70
CA ASN A 230 -6.57 5.53 7.74
C ASN A 230 -6.42 4.87 6.35
N PRO A 231 -5.78 5.57 5.38
CA PRO A 231 -5.57 5.03 4.04
C PRO A 231 -4.76 3.72 4.06
N TRP A 232 -3.90 3.56 5.08
CA TRP A 232 -3.14 2.33 5.29
C TRP A 232 -4.01 1.14 5.68
N ALA A 233 -5.03 1.31 6.53
CA ALA A 233 -5.96 0.24 6.86
C ALA A 233 -6.77 -0.20 5.63
N VAL A 234 -7.23 0.73 4.80
CA VAL A 234 -7.91 0.41 3.53
C VAL A 234 -6.99 -0.37 2.60
N ARG A 235 -5.71 0.06 2.48
CA ARG A 235 -4.70 -0.68 1.70
C ARG A 235 -4.46 -2.07 2.26
N ALA A 236 -4.30 -2.20 3.57
CA ALA A 236 -4.10 -3.48 4.24
C ALA A 236 -5.32 -4.40 4.06
N PHE A 237 -6.54 -3.84 4.04
CA PHE A 237 -7.75 -4.59 3.74
C PHE A 237 -7.74 -5.13 2.32
N ASN A 238 -7.44 -4.30 1.33
CA ASN A 238 -7.33 -4.74 -0.05
C ASN A 238 -6.27 -5.85 -0.21
N ALA A 239 -5.09 -5.65 0.39
CA ALA A 239 -3.99 -6.62 0.32
C ALA A 239 -4.26 -7.93 1.08
N ALA A 240 -4.93 -7.87 2.23
CA ALA A 240 -5.26 -9.06 3.03
C ALA A 240 -6.24 -9.98 2.30
N VAL A 241 -7.21 -9.39 1.57
CA VAL A 241 -8.12 -10.16 0.73
C VAL A 241 -7.35 -10.86 -0.39
N ASP A 242 -6.39 -10.17 -1.02
CA ASP A 242 -5.56 -10.77 -2.07
C ASP A 242 -4.71 -11.92 -1.53
N ALA A 243 -4.08 -11.75 -0.36
CA ALA A 243 -3.22 -12.77 0.26
C ALA A 243 -3.98 -14.03 0.72
N SER A 244 -5.28 -13.90 1.04
CA SER A 244 -6.12 -15.06 1.38
C SER A 244 -6.45 -15.97 0.17
N SER A 245 -6.20 -15.48 -1.04
CA SER A 245 -6.35 -16.25 -2.27
C SER A 245 -5.09 -17.07 -2.51
N SER A 246 -5.24 -18.41 -2.64
CA SER A 246 -4.11 -19.34 -2.74
C SER A 246 -3.06 -18.90 -3.78
N PRO A 247 -1.76 -18.92 -3.44
CA PRO A 247 -0.68 -18.54 -4.36
C PRO A 247 -0.76 -19.42 -5.62
N GLY A 248 -1.01 -18.80 -6.78
CA GLY A 248 -1.11 -19.49 -8.07
C GLY A 248 -2.47 -19.39 -8.78
N LYS A 249 -3.51 -18.87 -8.12
CA LYS A 249 -4.70 -18.42 -8.85
C LYS A 249 -4.41 -17.06 -9.48
N ILE A 250 -4.28 -17.04 -10.80
CA ILE A 250 -4.22 -15.84 -11.64
C ILE A 250 -5.13 -14.78 -11.04
N CYS A 251 -4.55 -13.60 -10.80
CA CYS A 251 -5.19 -12.46 -10.17
C CYS A 251 -6.61 -12.35 -10.70
N ALA A 252 -7.59 -12.65 -9.86
CA ALA A 252 -8.98 -12.76 -10.25
C ALA A 252 -9.57 -11.40 -10.67
N GLY A 253 -8.75 -10.37 -10.89
CA GLY A 253 -9.13 -9.03 -11.31
C GLY A 253 -9.51 -8.92 -12.79
N GLN A 254 -8.76 -9.53 -13.72
CA GLN A 254 -9.02 -9.30 -15.15
C GLN A 254 -10.28 -10.00 -15.68
N TRP A 255 -10.54 -11.25 -15.27
CA TRP A 255 -11.76 -11.95 -15.67
C TRP A 255 -13.03 -11.40 -15.00
N LYS A 256 -12.87 -10.73 -13.85
CA LYS A 256 -13.99 -10.13 -13.12
C LYS A 256 -14.42 -8.80 -13.68
N SER A 257 -13.52 -7.94 -14.18
CA SER A 257 -13.92 -6.60 -14.61
C SER A 257 -14.87 -6.65 -15.82
N SER A 258 -14.59 -7.47 -16.84
CA SER A 258 -15.47 -7.58 -18.01
C SER A 258 -16.83 -8.19 -17.67
N HIS A 259 -16.84 -9.25 -16.84
CA HIS A 259 -18.07 -9.84 -16.34
C HIS A 259 -18.85 -8.86 -15.46
N LEU A 260 -18.17 -8.13 -14.58
CA LEU A 260 -18.78 -7.13 -13.72
C LEU A 260 -19.42 -6.01 -14.54
N LEU A 261 -18.73 -5.48 -15.55
CA LEU A 261 -19.30 -4.47 -16.46
C LEU A 261 -20.59 -4.98 -17.13
N ALA A 262 -20.61 -6.25 -17.56
CA ALA A 262 -21.80 -6.84 -18.16
C ALA A 262 -22.97 -6.94 -17.15
N VAL A 263 -22.70 -7.32 -15.91
CA VAL A 263 -23.75 -7.46 -14.87
C VAL A 263 -24.23 -6.10 -14.36
N VAL A 264 -23.35 -5.10 -14.26
CA VAL A 264 -23.72 -3.74 -13.83
C VAL A 264 -24.62 -3.05 -14.86
N SER A 265 -24.48 -3.39 -16.14
CA SER A 265 -25.37 -2.91 -17.22
C SER A 265 -25.50 -1.38 -17.25
N TYR A 266 -24.38 -0.68 -17.45
CA TYR A 266 -24.37 0.78 -17.58
C TYR A 266 -25.20 1.25 -18.77
N THR A 267 -25.91 2.36 -18.61
CA THR A 267 -26.54 3.06 -19.74
C THR A 267 -25.47 3.73 -20.62
N PRO A 268 -25.77 4.04 -21.89
CA PRO A 268 -24.86 4.79 -22.75
C PRO A 268 -24.42 6.14 -22.16
N GLU A 269 -25.33 6.82 -21.47
CA GLU A 269 -25.06 8.10 -20.78
C GLU A 269 -24.08 7.91 -19.62
N GLN A 270 -24.29 6.87 -18.79
CA GLN A 270 -23.36 6.54 -17.71
C GLN A 270 -21.98 6.18 -18.24
N VAL A 271 -21.90 5.42 -19.35
CA VAL A 271 -20.61 5.08 -19.97
C VAL A 271 -19.90 6.36 -20.42
N LYS A 272 -20.61 7.29 -21.06
CA LYS A 272 -20.05 8.59 -21.47
C LYS A 272 -19.51 9.36 -20.27
N ASP A 273 -20.27 9.46 -19.18
CA ASP A 273 -19.86 10.21 -17.99
C ASP A 273 -18.70 9.53 -17.25
N LEU A 274 -18.69 8.19 -17.17
CA LEU A 274 -17.56 7.44 -16.62
C LEU A 274 -16.29 7.63 -17.44
N MET A 275 -16.39 7.70 -18.78
CA MET A 275 -15.25 8.02 -19.64
C MET A 275 -14.79 9.47 -19.49
N HIS A 276 -15.72 10.41 -19.28
CA HIS A 276 -15.39 11.79 -19.00
C HIS A 276 -14.69 11.94 -17.64
N LEU A 277 -15.24 11.35 -16.57
CA LEU A 277 -14.60 11.29 -15.25
C LEU A 277 -13.21 10.65 -15.33
N ARG A 278 -13.06 9.57 -16.10
CA ARG A 278 -11.76 8.92 -16.34
C ARG A 278 -10.74 9.89 -16.94
N LEU A 279 -11.13 10.62 -17.98
CA LEU A 279 -10.26 11.59 -18.64
C LEU A 279 -9.83 12.68 -17.65
N LEU A 280 -10.78 13.32 -16.97
CA LEU A 280 -10.52 14.38 -15.99
C LEU A 280 -9.58 13.91 -14.88
N PHE A 281 -9.84 12.72 -14.33
CA PHE A 281 -9.04 12.14 -13.26
C PHE A 281 -7.59 11.89 -13.69
N TYR A 282 -7.38 11.16 -14.80
CA TYR A 282 -6.02 10.85 -15.21
C TYR A 282 -5.26 12.06 -15.75
N SER A 283 -5.92 13.02 -16.39
CA SER A 283 -5.28 14.29 -16.75
C SER A 283 -4.74 15.01 -15.50
N ARG A 284 -5.57 15.12 -14.45
CA ARG A 284 -5.16 15.77 -13.19
C ARG A 284 -4.04 15.02 -12.49
N ILE A 285 -4.09 13.68 -12.44
CA ILE A 285 -3.00 12.87 -11.87
C ILE A 285 -1.72 12.99 -12.70
N GLY A 286 -1.82 13.04 -14.03
CA GLY A 286 -0.69 13.23 -14.95
C GLY A 286 0.02 14.56 -14.68
N GLN A 287 -0.74 15.65 -14.58
CA GLN A 287 -0.24 16.98 -14.21
C GLN A 287 0.51 16.94 -12.87
N LEU A 288 -0.13 16.44 -11.81
CA LEU A 288 0.46 16.38 -10.46
C LEU A 288 1.74 15.52 -10.44
N CYS A 289 1.78 14.43 -11.23
CA CYS A 289 2.97 13.60 -11.39
C CYS A 289 4.12 14.35 -12.07
N ARG A 290 3.83 15.16 -13.10
CA ARG A 290 4.83 15.98 -13.81
C ARG A 290 5.37 17.08 -12.91
N GLU A 291 4.50 17.79 -12.19
CA GLU A 291 4.88 18.79 -11.18
C GLU A 291 5.81 18.20 -10.13
N ARG A 292 5.47 17.03 -9.56
CA ARG A 292 6.33 16.31 -8.62
C ARG A 292 7.70 16.00 -9.21
N LYS A 293 7.75 15.48 -10.44
CA LYS A 293 9.01 15.19 -11.13
C LYS A 293 9.85 16.47 -11.31
N ALA A 294 9.23 17.61 -11.62
CA ALA A 294 9.91 18.89 -11.74
C ALA A 294 10.49 19.35 -10.38
N LEU A 295 9.71 19.26 -9.30
CA LEU A 295 10.17 19.59 -7.94
C LEU A 295 11.34 18.71 -7.48
N LEU A 296 11.28 17.41 -7.77
CA LEU A 296 12.35 16.46 -7.43
C LEU A 296 13.64 16.73 -8.23
N ARG A 297 13.52 17.11 -9.51
CA ARG A 297 14.67 17.52 -10.33
C ARG A 297 15.32 18.79 -9.78
N HIS A 298 14.52 19.81 -9.46
CA HIS A 298 15.02 21.06 -8.86
C HIS A 298 15.77 20.80 -7.55
N MET A 299 15.22 19.94 -6.68
CA MET A 299 15.89 19.57 -5.44
C MET A 299 17.19 18.77 -5.68
N ALA A 300 17.29 17.99 -6.75
CA ALA A 300 18.52 17.28 -7.11
C ALA A 300 19.58 18.24 -7.68
N ASP A 301 19.16 19.20 -8.51
CA ASP A 301 20.04 20.23 -9.08
C ASP A 301 20.67 21.08 -7.97
N GLU A 302 19.91 21.43 -6.93
CA GLU A 302 20.42 22.17 -5.75
C GLU A 302 21.46 21.39 -4.93
N GLN A 303 21.41 20.06 -4.95
CA GLN A 303 22.36 19.20 -4.21
C GLN A 303 23.73 19.10 -4.90
N ASP A 304 23.79 19.22 -6.23
CA ASP A 304 25.04 19.03 -6.99
C ASP A 304 26.02 20.20 -6.88
N VAL A 305 25.54 21.39 -6.47
CA VAL A 305 26.36 22.61 -6.31
C VAL A 305 27.30 22.55 -5.07
N GLY A 306 27.35 21.40 -4.38
CA GLY A 306 27.93 21.15 -3.05
C GLY A 306 29.42 21.33 -2.82
N ALA A 307 30.25 21.63 -3.83
CA ALA A 307 31.70 21.59 -3.64
C ALA A 307 32.34 22.87 -3.06
N ASN A 308 31.71 24.04 -3.16
CA ASN A 308 32.34 25.34 -2.81
C ASN A 308 31.39 26.37 -2.18
N ILE A 309 30.49 25.93 -1.29
CA ILE A 309 29.44 26.79 -0.72
C ILE A 309 29.97 27.52 0.53
N GLY A 310 29.87 28.86 0.54
CA GLY A 310 30.17 29.68 1.72
C GLY A 310 29.09 29.54 2.81
N LEU A 311 29.44 29.82 4.07
CA LEU A 311 28.51 29.69 5.21
C LEU A 311 27.21 30.50 5.05
N ASP A 312 27.26 31.68 4.44
CA ASP A 312 26.07 32.52 4.20
C ASP A 312 25.09 31.89 3.19
N ASP A 313 25.58 31.04 2.28
CA ASP A 313 24.79 30.35 1.26
C ASP A 313 24.08 29.11 1.83
N VAL A 314 24.49 28.62 3.01
CA VAL A 314 23.84 27.48 3.69
C VAL A 314 22.42 27.84 4.16
N SER A 315 22.22 29.05 4.68
CA SER A 315 20.90 29.47 5.16
C SER A 315 19.89 29.64 4.03
N VAL A 316 20.34 30.15 2.88
CA VAL A 316 19.51 30.35 1.68
C VAL A 316 19.08 28.99 1.15
N ARG A 317 20.02 28.07 0.94
CA ARG A 317 19.75 26.70 0.50
C ARG A 317 18.82 25.94 1.43
N LEU A 318 18.98 26.10 2.75
CA LEU A 318 18.08 25.45 3.71
C LEU A 318 16.64 25.97 3.57
N SER A 319 16.46 27.27 3.32
CA SER A 319 15.14 27.84 3.03
C SER A 319 14.56 27.25 1.75
N GLU A 320 15.33 27.25 0.66
CA GLU A 320 14.88 26.73 -0.64
C GLU A 320 14.50 25.24 -0.58
N VAL A 321 15.31 24.41 0.09
CA VAL A 321 15.01 22.99 0.30
C VAL A 321 13.74 22.82 1.15
N SER A 322 13.53 23.69 2.13
CA SER A 322 12.31 23.67 2.96
C SER A 322 11.07 24.02 2.13
N ASP A 323 11.17 25.04 1.28
CA ASP A 323 10.09 25.46 0.37
C ASP A 323 9.75 24.35 -0.63
N LEU A 324 10.75 23.68 -1.21
CA LEU A 324 10.54 22.53 -2.10
C LEU A 324 9.89 21.36 -1.38
N ALA A 325 10.29 21.09 -0.14
CA ALA A 325 9.67 20.04 0.67
C ALA A 325 8.21 20.35 1.00
N GLU A 326 7.86 21.63 1.21
CA GLU A 326 6.48 22.07 1.39
C GLU A 326 5.67 21.94 0.10
N GLN A 327 6.21 22.34 -1.04
CA GLN A 327 5.56 22.15 -2.35
C GLN A 327 5.32 20.67 -2.67
N LEU A 328 6.28 19.78 -2.38
CA LEU A 328 6.09 18.34 -2.53
C LEU A 328 4.98 17.79 -1.62
N ARG A 329 4.87 18.32 -0.39
CA ARG A 329 3.80 17.96 0.55
C ARG A 329 2.43 18.42 0.03
N ALA A 330 2.34 19.65 -0.47
CA ALA A 330 1.13 20.20 -1.07
C ALA A 330 0.70 19.39 -2.31
N ASN A 331 1.63 19.07 -3.22
CA ASN A 331 1.38 18.24 -4.38
C ASN A 331 0.87 16.84 -4.01
N GLY A 332 1.44 16.20 -2.98
CA GLY A 332 0.95 14.92 -2.46
C GLY A 332 -0.45 15.01 -1.83
N ALA A 333 -0.73 16.10 -1.10
CA ALA A 333 -2.06 16.35 -0.55
C ALA A 333 -3.12 16.59 -1.64
N ASP A 334 -2.76 17.29 -2.72
CA ASP A 334 -3.61 17.52 -3.88
C ASP A 334 -3.91 16.23 -4.64
N GLU A 335 -2.92 15.36 -4.83
CA GLU A 335 -3.14 14.05 -5.45
C GLU A 335 -4.13 13.21 -4.65
N TYR A 336 -3.94 13.18 -3.33
CA TYR A 336 -4.84 12.48 -2.43
C TYR A 336 -6.27 13.06 -2.48
N ARG A 337 -6.41 14.39 -2.48
CA ARG A 337 -7.69 15.09 -2.65
C ARG A 337 -8.36 14.70 -3.96
N THR A 338 -7.63 14.76 -5.08
CA THR A 338 -8.10 14.37 -6.41
C THR A 338 -8.61 12.93 -6.42
N TYR A 339 -7.87 12.00 -5.81
CA TYR A 339 -8.32 10.61 -5.69
C TYR A 339 -9.61 10.46 -4.87
N MET A 340 -9.75 11.18 -3.76
CA MET A 340 -10.95 11.11 -2.92
C MET A 340 -12.17 11.70 -3.61
N GLN A 341 -12.03 12.81 -4.33
CA GLN A 341 -13.09 13.41 -5.14
C GLN A 341 -13.51 12.48 -6.29
N PHE A 342 -12.54 11.93 -7.02
CA PHE A 342 -12.77 10.89 -8.03
C PHE A 342 -13.53 9.70 -7.45
N SER A 343 -13.06 9.14 -6.33
CA SER A 343 -13.67 7.96 -5.71
C SER A 343 -15.10 8.25 -5.25
N SER A 344 -15.37 9.48 -4.81
CA SER A 344 -16.69 9.92 -4.41
C SER A 344 -17.60 10.06 -5.63
N ALA A 345 -17.21 10.80 -6.68
CA ALA A 345 -17.98 10.94 -7.92
C ALA A 345 -18.23 9.60 -8.61
N PHE A 346 -17.25 8.70 -8.57
CA PHE A 346 -17.43 7.34 -9.06
C PHE A 346 -18.48 6.60 -8.23
N SER A 347 -18.38 6.60 -6.91
CA SER A 347 -19.27 5.75 -6.08
C SER A 347 -20.64 6.38 -5.83
N ARG A 348 -20.81 7.66 -6.13
CA ARG A 348 -21.96 8.48 -5.77
C ARG A 348 -22.31 9.36 -6.96
N GLY A 349 -23.54 9.27 -7.44
CA GLY A 349 -24.02 10.03 -8.60
C GLY A 349 -23.84 9.29 -9.93
N LEU A 350 -22.66 8.74 -10.26
CA LEU A 350 -22.52 8.02 -11.54
C LEU A 350 -23.18 6.63 -11.56
N HIS A 351 -23.32 6.00 -10.40
CA HIS A 351 -24.00 4.72 -10.24
C HIS A 351 -25.30 4.92 -9.49
N THR A 352 -26.34 4.19 -9.90
CA THR A 352 -27.50 4.01 -9.03
C THR A 352 -27.13 3.14 -7.82
N SER A 353 -27.90 3.23 -6.74
CA SER A 353 -27.68 2.36 -5.57
C SER A 353 -27.76 0.87 -5.92
N ARG A 354 -28.61 0.49 -6.89
CA ARG A 354 -28.69 -0.89 -7.41
C ARG A 354 -27.39 -1.32 -8.08
N GLN A 355 -26.84 -0.50 -8.97
CA GLN A 355 -25.56 -0.80 -9.64
C GLN A 355 -24.40 -0.88 -8.65
N LEU A 356 -24.37 0.03 -7.68
CA LEU A 356 -23.36 0.02 -6.62
C LEU A 356 -23.47 -1.24 -5.73
N ALA A 357 -24.69 -1.67 -5.40
CA ALA A 357 -24.93 -2.92 -4.68
C ALA A 357 -24.41 -4.13 -5.49
N VAL A 358 -24.70 -4.19 -6.79
CA VAL A 358 -24.16 -5.22 -7.70
C VAL A 358 -22.64 -5.23 -7.65
N ILE A 359 -22.00 -4.06 -7.74
CA ILE A 359 -20.55 -3.92 -7.65
C ILE A 359 -20.02 -4.47 -6.32
N ILE A 360 -20.58 -4.06 -5.18
CA ILE A 360 -20.14 -4.49 -3.85
C ILE A 360 -20.29 -6.01 -3.68
N VAL A 361 -21.42 -6.58 -4.12
CA VAL A 361 -21.72 -8.00 -3.95
C VAL A 361 -20.85 -8.89 -4.85
N HIS A 362 -20.75 -8.56 -6.14
CA HIS A 362 -20.00 -9.38 -7.09
C HIS A 362 -18.48 -9.28 -6.94
N THR A 363 -17.99 -8.22 -6.30
CA THR A 363 -16.55 -8.09 -6.00
C THR A 363 -16.13 -8.72 -4.70
N HIS A 364 -17.05 -9.10 -3.79
CA HIS A 364 -16.69 -9.76 -2.54
C HIS A 364 -15.92 -11.08 -2.75
N PRO A 365 -14.89 -11.40 -1.94
CA PRO A 365 -14.37 -10.65 -0.79
C PRO A 365 -13.55 -9.39 -1.08
N TRP A 366 -13.27 -9.06 -2.35
CA TRP A 366 -12.45 -7.93 -2.75
C TRP A 366 -13.20 -6.60 -2.70
N VAL A 367 -12.44 -5.50 -2.66
CA VAL A 367 -12.97 -4.15 -2.89
C VAL A 367 -12.89 -3.85 -4.39
N PRO A 368 -13.95 -3.29 -4.99
CA PRO A 368 -13.93 -2.90 -6.40
C PRO A 368 -12.77 -1.96 -6.71
N CYS A 369 -11.93 -2.39 -7.64
CA CYS A 369 -10.82 -1.59 -8.13
C CYS A 369 -11.31 -0.62 -9.21
N LYS A 370 -11.71 0.59 -8.80
CA LYS A 370 -12.36 1.59 -9.67
C LYS A 370 -11.59 1.87 -10.97
N HIS A 371 -10.27 2.02 -10.88
CA HIS A 371 -9.42 2.27 -12.04
C HIS A 371 -9.39 1.08 -13.02
N HIS A 372 -9.36 -0.16 -12.54
CA HIS A 372 -9.44 -1.34 -13.42
C HIS A 372 -10.78 -1.42 -14.13
N LEU A 373 -11.88 -1.02 -13.48
CA LEU A 373 -13.19 -1.01 -14.11
C LEU A 373 -13.25 0.05 -15.23
N LEU A 374 -12.70 1.24 -14.98
CA LEU A 374 -12.62 2.31 -15.98
C LEU A 374 -11.69 1.97 -17.15
N GLU A 375 -10.53 1.34 -16.90
CA GLU A 375 -9.64 0.91 -17.98
C GLU A 375 -10.27 -0.21 -18.83
N GLU A 376 -10.96 -1.16 -18.21
CA GLU A 376 -11.67 -2.21 -18.94
C GLU A 376 -12.83 -1.62 -19.76
N LEU A 377 -13.57 -0.64 -19.22
CA LEU A 377 -14.61 0.06 -19.95
C LEU A 377 -14.03 0.89 -21.11
N ALA A 378 -12.93 1.61 -20.88
CA ALA A 378 -12.22 2.37 -21.90
C ALA A 378 -11.73 1.47 -23.05
N ARG A 379 -11.22 0.27 -22.73
CA ARG A 379 -10.84 -0.73 -23.72
C ARG A 379 -12.02 -1.19 -24.58
N GLN A 380 -13.19 -1.41 -23.98
CA GLN A 380 -14.42 -1.74 -24.73
C GLN A 380 -14.88 -0.61 -25.63
N GLN A 381 -14.68 0.65 -25.21
CA GLN A 381 -15.00 1.87 -25.96
C GLN A 381 -13.89 2.32 -26.93
N GLN A 382 -12.81 1.56 -27.07
CA GLN A 382 -11.65 1.89 -27.92
C GLN A 382 -11.03 3.28 -27.61
N GLN A 383 -11.05 3.69 -26.34
CA GLN A 383 -10.47 4.94 -25.88
C GLN A 383 -8.96 4.83 -25.67
N ALA A 384 -8.27 5.98 -25.58
CA ALA A 384 -6.84 6.03 -25.34
C ALA A 384 -6.44 5.35 -24.01
N PRO A 385 -5.33 4.60 -23.97
CA PRO A 385 -4.84 3.97 -22.75
C PRO A 385 -4.39 5.00 -21.72
N VAL A 386 -4.46 4.66 -20.43
CA VAL A 386 -4.10 5.58 -19.33
C VAL A 386 -2.71 6.20 -19.46
N ALA A 387 -1.71 5.42 -19.92
CA ALA A 387 -0.34 5.89 -20.09
C ALA A 387 -0.26 7.12 -21.03
N GLN A 388 -1.05 7.12 -22.10
CA GLN A 388 -1.10 8.23 -23.04
C GLN A 388 -1.73 9.49 -22.42
N ILE A 389 -2.76 9.32 -21.58
CA ILE A 389 -3.41 10.46 -20.89
C ILE A 389 -2.47 11.07 -19.85
N LEU A 390 -1.78 10.22 -19.07
CA LEU A 390 -0.81 10.64 -18.05
C LEU A 390 0.41 11.36 -18.64
N GLU A 391 0.80 11.05 -19.87
CA GLU A 391 1.96 11.66 -20.55
C GLU A 391 1.63 12.90 -21.35
N SER A 392 0.37 13.10 -21.74
CA SER A 392 -0.03 14.25 -22.55
C SER A 392 0.28 15.56 -21.83
N ALA A 393 1.17 16.38 -22.40
CA ALA A 393 1.48 17.73 -21.90
C ALA A 393 0.48 18.77 -22.39
N GLU A 394 -0.33 18.43 -23.40
CA GLU A 394 -1.48 19.25 -23.82
C GLU A 394 -2.44 19.46 -22.64
N THR A 395 -2.37 18.58 -21.63
CA THR A 395 -3.20 18.66 -20.42
C THR A 395 -2.62 19.46 -19.26
N ASP A 396 -1.53 20.20 -19.45
CA ASP A 396 -0.98 21.12 -18.43
C ASP A 396 -1.56 22.54 -18.49
N SER A 397 -2.59 22.78 -19.33
CA SER A 397 -3.19 24.11 -19.48
C SER A 397 -4.03 24.53 -18.26
N ILE A 398 -4.20 25.84 -18.06
CA ILE A 398 -5.09 26.45 -17.06
C ILE A 398 -6.52 25.87 -17.15
N GLU A 399 -6.91 25.41 -18.35
CA GLU A 399 -8.22 24.83 -18.63
C GLU A 399 -8.48 23.57 -17.79
N HIS A 400 -7.47 22.73 -17.50
CA HIS A 400 -7.70 21.52 -16.73
C HIS A 400 -7.94 21.74 -15.24
N SER A 401 -7.40 22.83 -14.67
CA SER A 401 -7.78 23.20 -13.31
C SER A 401 -9.24 23.64 -13.26
N ALA A 402 -9.74 24.30 -14.31
CA ALA A 402 -11.16 24.62 -14.45
C ALA A 402 -12.01 23.36 -14.72
N ASP A 403 -11.53 22.42 -15.53
CA ASP A 403 -12.23 21.15 -15.77
C ASP A 403 -12.35 20.30 -14.49
N TRP A 404 -11.34 20.32 -13.62
CA TRP A 404 -11.43 19.59 -12.34
C TRP A 404 -12.41 20.27 -11.37
N GLU A 405 -12.56 21.59 -11.45
CA GLU A 405 -13.59 22.31 -10.69
C GLU A 405 -15.01 21.88 -11.08
N GLU A 406 -15.21 21.34 -12.28
CA GLU A 406 -16.46 20.69 -12.68
C GLU A 406 -16.78 19.51 -11.77
N ILE A 407 -15.79 18.67 -11.41
CA ILE A 407 -15.98 17.55 -10.47
C ILE A 407 -16.34 18.06 -9.07
N VAL A 408 -15.67 19.14 -8.63
CA VAL A 408 -15.96 19.76 -7.32
C VAL A 408 -17.40 20.26 -7.28
N THR A 409 -17.83 20.96 -8.33
CA THR A 409 -19.19 21.47 -8.47
C THR A 409 -20.21 20.33 -8.58
N TYR A 410 -19.90 19.30 -9.36
CA TYR A 410 -20.74 18.11 -9.53
C TYR A 410 -21.00 17.41 -8.19
N LEU A 411 -19.98 17.23 -7.35
CA LEU A 411 -20.14 16.61 -6.04
C LEU A 411 -21.14 17.37 -5.14
N GLN A 412 -21.24 18.69 -5.29
CA GLN A 412 -22.21 19.51 -4.56
C GLN A 412 -23.66 19.29 -5.01
N THR A 413 -23.88 18.77 -6.24
CA THR A 413 -25.22 18.44 -6.76
C THR A 413 -25.77 17.13 -6.23
N ILE A 414 -24.91 16.30 -5.61
CA ILE A 414 -25.29 15.02 -5.05
C ILE A 414 -25.72 15.25 -3.60
N THR A 415 -27.00 15.01 -3.34
CA THR A 415 -27.66 15.20 -2.05
C THR A 415 -28.09 13.85 -1.47
N PRO A 416 -28.45 13.80 -0.17
CA PRO A 416 -29.03 12.61 0.43
C PRO A 416 -30.23 12.05 -0.32
N GLU A 417 -31.04 12.94 -0.88
CA GLU A 417 -32.30 12.63 -1.54
C GLU A 417 -32.06 11.98 -2.90
N ASN A 418 -31.01 12.35 -3.63
CA ASN A 418 -30.74 11.84 -4.99
C ASN A 418 -29.54 10.87 -5.08
N LEU A 419 -28.84 10.60 -3.97
CA LEU A 419 -27.66 9.71 -3.94
C LEU A 419 -27.93 8.29 -4.49
N HIS A 420 -29.19 7.88 -4.50
CA HIS A 420 -29.60 6.59 -5.00
C HIS A 420 -29.81 6.52 -6.51
N GLU A 421 -29.90 7.69 -7.17
CA GLU A 421 -30.14 7.86 -8.59
C GLU A 421 -28.84 8.08 -9.37
N TYR A 422 -28.94 8.00 -10.70
CA TYR A 422 -27.88 8.44 -11.59
C TYR A 422 -28.01 9.94 -11.85
N ILE A 423 -26.94 10.69 -11.55
CA ILE A 423 -26.84 12.14 -11.70
C ILE A 423 -25.79 12.42 -12.79
N PRO A 424 -26.19 12.94 -13.97
CA PRO A 424 -25.26 13.14 -15.08
C PRO A 424 -24.13 14.13 -14.77
N LEU A 425 -22.92 13.81 -15.23
CA LEU A 425 -21.76 14.68 -15.20
C LEU A 425 -21.84 15.68 -16.38
N GLY A 426 -21.77 16.99 -16.12
CA GLY A 426 -21.74 18.01 -17.18
C GLY A 426 -23.09 18.62 -17.60
N ARG A 427 -24.19 18.35 -16.88
CA ARG A 427 -25.33 19.28 -16.89
C ARG A 427 -25.17 20.23 -15.72
N SER A 428 -24.53 21.37 -15.94
CA SER A 428 -24.93 22.58 -15.24
C SER A 428 -26.41 22.78 -15.59
N GLN A 429 -27.28 22.15 -14.81
CA GLN A 429 -28.68 22.52 -14.80
C GLN A 429 -28.65 23.98 -14.42
N SER A 430 -28.78 24.88 -15.42
CA SER A 430 -29.26 26.23 -15.17
C SER A 430 -30.43 26.02 -14.23
N PRO A 431 -30.35 26.50 -12.97
CA PRO A 431 -31.27 26.09 -11.92
C PRO A 431 -32.67 26.22 -12.50
N GLY A 432 -33.31 25.08 -12.75
CA GLY A 432 -34.69 25.07 -13.25
C GLY A 432 -35.47 25.96 -12.28
N PRO A 433 -36.34 26.86 -12.77
CA PRO A 433 -37.04 27.80 -11.90
C PRO A 433 -37.59 27.00 -10.74
N LEU A 434 -37.03 27.25 -9.54
CA LEU A 434 -37.40 26.56 -8.30
C LEU A 434 -38.90 26.45 -8.34
N ALA A 435 -39.40 25.22 -8.43
CA ALA A 435 -40.83 24.95 -8.48
C ALA A 435 -41.42 25.82 -7.38
N SER A 436 -42.19 26.82 -7.80
CA SER A 436 -42.84 27.78 -6.93
C SER A 436 -43.43 26.96 -5.80
N SER A 437 -42.88 27.16 -4.60
CA SER A 437 -43.37 26.55 -3.38
C SER A 437 -44.89 26.59 -3.45
N PRO A 438 -45.61 25.47 -3.27
CA PRO A 438 -47.06 25.53 -3.20
C PRO A 438 -47.40 26.61 -2.19
N ASP A 439 -48.25 27.55 -2.62
CA ASP A 439 -48.72 28.68 -1.83
C ASP A 439 -48.95 28.22 -0.39
N LEU A 440 -48.05 28.64 0.50
CA LEU A 440 -48.30 28.65 1.92
C LEU A 440 -49.34 29.74 2.10
N ASP A 441 -50.60 29.34 2.02
CA ASP A 441 -51.74 30.15 2.41
C ASP A 441 -51.45 30.83 3.76
N ASP A 442 -51.75 32.14 3.79
CA ASP A 442 -51.62 33.18 4.82
C ASP A 442 -52.17 32.84 6.24
N ALA A 443 -51.92 31.65 6.78
CA ALA A 443 -52.60 31.18 7.99
C ALA A 443 -51.76 31.19 9.30
N ASP A 444 -50.48 31.56 9.31
CA ASP A 444 -49.69 31.39 10.55
C ASP A 444 -48.66 32.50 10.87
N LEU A 445 -49.01 33.75 10.62
CA LEU A 445 -48.28 34.92 11.14
C LEU A 445 -48.75 35.36 12.55
N GLY A 446 -49.68 34.63 13.18
CA GLY A 446 -50.26 34.98 14.48
C GLY A 446 -49.48 34.52 15.72
N LEU A 447 -48.56 33.55 15.60
CA LEU A 447 -47.90 32.93 16.77
C LEU A 447 -46.52 33.52 17.11
N ALA A 448 -45.95 34.36 16.26
CA ALA A 448 -44.62 34.94 16.49
C ALA A 448 -44.63 36.22 17.34
N GLU A 449 -45.76 36.93 17.45
CA GLU A 449 -45.87 38.13 18.30
C GLU A 449 -46.20 37.81 19.77
N GLU A 450 -46.81 36.66 20.07
CA GLU A 450 -47.22 36.31 21.44
C GLU A 450 -46.03 35.84 22.31
N ILE A 451 -44.93 35.38 21.69
CA ILE A 451 -43.72 34.92 22.42
C ILE A 451 -42.82 36.11 22.82
N LEU A 452 -42.87 37.24 22.12
CA LEU A 452 -42.07 38.42 22.45
C LEU A 452 -42.73 39.32 23.51
N SER A 453 -44.04 39.18 23.74
CA SER A 453 -44.81 39.91 24.76
C SER A 453 -44.61 39.37 26.19
N VAL A 454 -44.20 38.11 26.34
CA VAL A 454 -44.00 37.46 27.66
C VAL A 454 -42.59 37.69 28.22
N LEU A 455 -41.68 38.28 27.43
CA LEU A 455 -40.29 38.54 27.83
C LEU A 455 -39.93 40.04 27.91
N SER A 456 -40.93 40.92 27.95
CA SER A 456 -40.82 42.35 28.28
C SER A 456 -41.82 42.70 29.37
#